data_AF-D8S5M6-F1
#
_entry.id   AF-D8S5M6-F1
#
_cell.length_a   1.000
_cell.length_b   1.000
_cell.length_c   1.000
_cell.angle_alpha   90.00
_cell.angle_beta   90.00
_cell.angle_gamma   90.00
#
_symmetry.space_group_name_H-M   'P 1'
#
loop_
_entity.id
_entity.type
_entity.pdbx_description
1 polymer ?
#
loop_
_entity_poly.entity_id
_entity_poly.type
_entity_poly.pdbx_seq_one_letter_code
_entity_poly.pdbx_strand_id
1 'polypeptide(L)'
;MSLVTVLSAFAKVGNLHLAARIFARTDRSYIFPWNAMIAAYVQHGDSRQAIRLFDELLARRIEPNSVTLMEVLDACASLAALRDGKRVHAIARDHGVDSEVAVATAIVDMYSKCGCLDEAVEAFARIERHDTVSWTAMLAAFAQHGHIDRALATFQRMQEQGHKPNYVTFVHLLSACSHKGLVEEGRKYFDLMTARYGIAPDAQHYACMVDLLGRAGYLDEAEDFLNRMPGAPHAAVLKSLLSACRSYKDVDRGERIAKRMLESFWDESMPYVVLASIYRAAGKWEEAARIRSLMVERGVRKDPGRSAIEVEGRVFEFVAGDMSHVQMNPIRAKLQELSSAMKEAGYVPDTSLVLHDVAEEEKEQVLLWHSEKLAVAFGLLNTPAGSPIRVIKNLRVCKDCHDAAKLISAIEQRRIVFRDLSRFHHFENGVCSCGDYW
;
A
#
# COMPACT_ATOMS: atom_id res chain seq x y z
N MET A 1 5.83 25.89 -33.46
CA MET A 1 5.54 24.92 -32.39
C MET A 1 5.78 25.61 -31.06
N SER A 2 4.79 25.73 -30.18
CA SER A 2 4.99 26.45 -28.90
C SER A 2 5.96 25.66 -28.01
N LEU A 3 6.78 26.34 -27.20
CA LEU A 3 7.68 25.66 -26.24
C LEU A 3 6.90 24.77 -25.26
N VAL A 4 5.63 25.08 -24.98
CA VAL A 4 4.72 24.28 -24.15
C VAL A 4 4.36 22.94 -24.81
N THR A 5 4.20 22.92 -26.14
CA THR A 5 3.97 21.68 -26.89
C THR A 5 5.21 20.78 -26.84
N VAL A 6 6.40 21.37 -26.99
CA VAL A 6 7.68 20.63 -26.90
C VAL A 6 7.91 20.11 -25.48
N LEU A 7 7.61 20.93 -24.46
CA LEU A 7 7.62 20.53 -23.05
C LEU A 7 6.73 19.31 -22.82
N SER A 8 5.46 19.38 -23.26
CA SER A 8 4.48 18.30 -23.10
C SER A 8 4.93 17.01 -23.77
N ALA A 9 5.61 17.10 -24.92
CA ALA A 9 6.15 15.94 -25.61
C ALA A 9 7.28 15.26 -24.80
N PHE A 10 8.27 16.01 -24.30
CA PHE A 10 9.35 15.45 -23.49
C PHE A 10 8.87 14.94 -22.14
N ALA A 11 7.94 15.64 -21.51
CA ALA A 11 7.25 15.22 -20.29
C ALA A 11 6.59 13.85 -20.46
N LYS A 12 5.81 13.68 -21.54
CA LYS A 12 5.10 12.43 -21.83
C LYS A 12 6.04 11.23 -22.04
N VAL A 13 7.23 11.46 -22.60
CA VAL A 13 8.24 10.40 -22.86
C VAL A 13 9.17 10.19 -21.65
N GLY A 14 9.01 10.93 -20.56
CA GLY A 14 9.80 10.75 -19.33
C GLY A 14 11.19 11.37 -19.34
N ASN A 15 11.51 12.20 -20.33
CA ASN A 15 12.75 12.96 -20.32
C ASN A 15 12.62 14.22 -19.44
N LEU A 16 12.50 13.99 -18.13
CA LEU A 16 12.26 15.05 -17.14
C LEU A 16 13.35 16.12 -17.13
N HIS A 17 14.60 15.74 -17.42
CA HIS A 17 15.70 16.70 -17.50
C HIS A 17 15.52 17.71 -18.65
N LEU A 18 15.21 17.24 -19.87
CA LEU A 18 14.95 18.14 -20.99
C LEU A 18 13.64 18.92 -20.80
N ALA A 19 12.60 18.27 -20.27
CA ALA A 19 11.35 18.94 -19.91
C ALA A 19 11.60 20.10 -18.94
N ALA A 20 12.35 19.89 -17.85
CA ALA A 20 12.69 20.93 -16.88
C ALA A 20 13.47 22.10 -17.51
N ARG A 21 14.43 21.81 -18.41
CA ARG A 21 15.18 22.85 -19.15
C ARG A 21 14.29 23.67 -20.07
N ILE A 22 13.32 23.06 -20.73
CA ILE A 22 12.36 23.76 -21.58
C ILE A 22 11.41 24.58 -20.73
N PHE A 23 10.87 24.00 -19.65
CA PHE A 23 10.00 24.67 -18.68
C PHE A 23 10.63 25.97 -18.16
N ALA A 24 11.92 25.95 -17.78
CA ALA A 24 12.65 27.13 -17.34
C ALA A 24 12.75 28.25 -18.40
N ARG A 25 12.59 27.92 -19.69
CA ARG A 25 12.61 28.86 -20.83
C ARG A 25 11.21 29.22 -21.35
N THR A 26 10.15 28.61 -20.82
CA THR A 26 8.77 28.98 -21.15
C THR A 26 8.35 30.26 -20.42
N ASP A 27 7.30 30.91 -20.92
CA ASP A 27 6.62 31.95 -20.14
C ASP A 27 5.86 31.30 -18.98
N ARG A 28 6.44 31.39 -17.79
CA ARG A 28 5.91 30.82 -16.55
C ARG A 28 4.85 31.69 -15.89
N SER A 29 4.34 32.71 -16.56
CA SER A 29 3.20 33.54 -16.11
C SER A 29 1.85 32.85 -16.34
N TYR A 30 1.80 31.84 -17.22
CA TYR A 30 0.60 31.05 -17.52
C TYR A 30 0.62 29.71 -16.81
N ILE A 31 -0.56 29.14 -16.52
CA ILE A 31 -0.71 27.87 -15.80
C ILE A 31 -0.28 26.63 -16.60
N PHE A 32 -0.37 26.67 -17.94
CA PHE A 32 -0.16 25.47 -18.79
C PHE A 32 1.22 24.81 -18.65
N PRO A 33 2.36 25.52 -18.66
CA PRO A 33 3.67 24.90 -18.46
C PRO A 33 3.81 24.23 -17.09
N TRP A 34 3.17 24.78 -16.05
CA TRP A 34 3.17 24.21 -14.71
C TRP A 34 2.42 22.90 -14.67
N ASN A 35 1.19 22.87 -15.20
CA ASN A 35 0.39 21.64 -15.26
C ASN A 35 1.12 20.53 -16.03
N ALA A 36 1.76 20.87 -17.15
CA ALA A 36 2.55 19.91 -17.91
C ALA A 36 3.73 19.34 -17.10
N MET A 37 4.44 20.19 -16.35
CA MET A 37 5.62 19.75 -15.59
C MET A 37 5.26 19.02 -14.29
N ILE A 38 4.22 19.47 -13.58
CA ILE A 38 3.68 18.80 -12.39
C ILE A 38 3.19 17.40 -12.76
N ALA A 39 2.35 17.29 -13.80
CA ALA A 39 1.87 16.00 -14.28
C ALA A 39 3.01 15.08 -14.74
N ALA A 40 4.05 15.63 -15.39
CA ALA A 40 5.24 14.87 -15.75
C ALA A 40 5.92 14.26 -14.53
N TYR A 41 6.14 15.04 -13.48
CA TYR A 41 6.77 14.54 -12.26
C TYR A 41 5.92 13.47 -11.58
N VAL A 42 4.60 13.64 -11.52
CA VAL A 42 3.68 12.63 -10.95
C VAL A 42 3.72 11.33 -11.75
N GLN A 43 3.55 11.41 -13.08
CA GLN A 43 3.51 10.24 -13.97
C GLN A 43 4.79 9.42 -13.96
N HIS A 44 5.94 10.05 -13.68
CA HIS A 44 7.25 9.40 -13.63
C HIS A 44 7.76 9.16 -12.20
N GLY A 45 6.87 9.24 -11.20
CA GLY A 45 7.14 8.82 -9.82
C GLY A 45 7.93 9.80 -8.96
N ASP A 46 8.16 11.03 -9.42
CA ASP A 46 8.84 12.08 -8.67
C ASP A 46 7.83 13.05 -8.02
N SER A 47 6.90 12.49 -7.25
CA SER A 47 5.83 13.23 -6.57
C SER A 47 6.36 14.34 -5.64
N ARG A 48 7.60 14.21 -5.12
CA ARG A 48 8.20 15.25 -4.28
C ARG A 48 8.51 16.51 -5.09
N GLN A 49 9.03 16.38 -6.30
CA GLN A 49 9.26 17.54 -7.17
C GLN A 49 7.96 18.16 -7.66
N ALA A 50 6.90 17.35 -7.86
CA ALA A 50 5.57 17.87 -8.18
C ALA A 50 5.04 18.82 -7.08
N ILE A 51 5.14 18.43 -5.80
CA ILE A 51 4.74 19.28 -4.66
C ILE A 51 5.61 20.55 -4.58
N ARG A 52 6.92 20.44 -4.81
CA ARG A 52 7.81 21.63 -4.82
C ARG A 52 7.48 22.61 -5.94
N LEU A 53 7.15 22.12 -7.15
CA LEU A 53 6.71 23.00 -8.23
C LEU A 53 5.37 23.67 -7.91
N PHE A 54 4.47 22.98 -7.23
CA PHE A 54 3.24 23.58 -6.74
C PHE A 54 3.50 24.71 -5.74
N ASP A 55 4.44 24.53 -4.80
CA ASP A 55 4.87 25.60 -3.89
C ASP A 55 5.44 26.80 -4.65
N GLU A 56 6.25 26.57 -5.70
CA GLU A 56 6.78 27.66 -6.54
C GLU A 56 5.66 28.38 -7.32
N LEU A 57 4.69 27.63 -7.86
CA LEU A 57 3.51 28.18 -8.55
C LEU A 57 2.73 29.13 -7.63
N LEU A 58 2.47 28.70 -6.39
CA LEU A 58 1.77 29.52 -5.39
C LEU A 58 2.60 30.75 -4.97
N ALA A 59 3.91 30.58 -4.79
CA ALA A 59 4.82 31.68 -4.45
C ALA A 59 4.86 32.76 -5.55
N ARG A 60 4.58 32.37 -6.81
CA ARG A 60 4.46 33.28 -7.96
C ARG A 60 3.06 33.89 -8.11
N ARG A 61 2.13 33.57 -7.20
CA ARG A 61 0.72 34.03 -7.22
C ARG A 61 -0.01 33.67 -8.50
N ILE A 62 0.30 32.50 -9.05
CA ILE A 62 -0.43 31.93 -10.18
C ILE A 62 -1.52 31.05 -9.59
N GLU A 63 -2.78 31.29 -9.97
CA GLU A 63 -3.89 30.52 -9.42
C GLU A 63 -3.90 29.09 -9.99
N PRO A 64 -3.90 28.05 -9.14
CA PRO A 64 -4.03 26.68 -9.58
C PRO A 64 -5.45 26.41 -10.08
N ASN A 65 -5.59 25.53 -11.08
CA ASN A 65 -6.90 25.08 -11.56
C ASN A 65 -7.17 23.62 -11.14
N SER A 66 -8.36 23.09 -11.44
CA SER A 66 -8.76 21.72 -11.09
C SER A 66 -7.73 20.68 -11.55
N VAL A 67 -7.11 20.85 -12.73
CA VAL A 67 -6.05 19.96 -13.22
C VAL A 67 -4.81 20.03 -12.34
N THR A 68 -4.36 21.23 -11.97
CA THR A 68 -3.22 21.39 -11.04
C THR A 68 -3.50 20.70 -9.71
N LEU A 69 -4.68 20.92 -9.13
CA LEU A 69 -5.05 20.38 -7.83
C LEU A 69 -5.12 18.85 -7.85
N MET A 70 -5.71 18.26 -8.89
CA MET A 70 -5.79 16.80 -9.05
C MET A 70 -4.40 16.14 -9.11
N GLU A 71 -3.48 16.68 -9.90
CA GLU A 71 -2.11 16.13 -10.02
C GLU A 71 -1.35 16.24 -8.69
N VAL A 72 -1.47 17.37 -7.98
CA VAL A 72 -0.79 17.55 -6.70
C VAL A 72 -1.43 16.68 -5.60
N LEU A 73 -2.74 16.46 -5.63
CA LEU A 73 -3.42 15.51 -4.74
C LEU A 73 -2.91 14.08 -4.98
N ASP A 74 -2.74 13.65 -6.23
CA ASP A 74 -2.16 12.34 -6.55
C ASP A 74 -0.69 12.22 -6.09
N ALA A 75 0.08 13.30 -6.22
CA ALA A 75 1.43 13.38 -5.65
C ALA A 75 1.42 13.17 -4.13
N CYS A 76 0.50 13.83 -3.42
CA CYS A 76 0.33 13.68 -1.98
C CYS A 76 -0.10 12.26 -1.61
N ALA A 77 -1.04 11.67 -2.36
CA ALA A 77 -1.53 10.31 -2.17
C ALA A 77 -0.41 9.26 -2.31
N SER A 78 0.43 9.42 -3.33
CA SER A 78 1.57 8.55 -3.64
C SER A 78 2.63 8.58 -2.54
N LEU A 79 2.89 9.76 -1.96
CA LEU A 79 3.83 9.94 -0.85
C LEU A 79 3.21 9.71 0.54
N ALA A 80 1.89 9.52 0.61
CA ALA A 80 1.10 9.60 1.83
C ALA A 80 1.35 10.88 2.64
N ALA A 81 1.57 12.00 1.95
CA ALA A 81 1.84 13.31 2.53
C ALA A 81 0.53 13.99 2.97
N LEU A 82 0.00 13.55 4.12
CA LEU A 82 -1.33 13.98 4.59
C LEU A 82 -1.40 15.49 4.82
N ARG A 83 -0.35 16.10 5.38
CA ARG A 83 -0.32 17.54 5.64
C ARG A 83 -0.42 18.35 4.35
N ASP A 84 0.35 17.99 3.33
CA ASP A 84 0.31 18.65 2.02
C ASP A 84 -1.05 18.42 1.35
N GLY A 85 -1.59 17.21 1.42
CA GLY A 85 -2.93 16.91 0.92
C GLY A 85 -4.04 17.73 1.59
N LYS A 86 -3.99 17.92 2.93
CA LYS A 86 -4.92 18.80 3.66
C LYS A 86 -4.80 20.26 3.20
N ARG A 87 -3.59 20.75 2.95
CA ARG A 87 -3.35 22.09 2.40
C ARG A 87 -3.95 22.25 1.00
N VAL A 88 -3.75 21.28 0.12
CA VAL A 88 -4.30 21.31 -1.25
C VAL A 88 -5.83 21.22 -1.23
N HIS A 89 -6.42 20.41 -0.35
CA HIS A 89 -7.89 20.37 -0.16
C HIS A 89 -8.42 21.72 0.34
N ALA A 90 -7.73 22.40 1.26
CA ALA A 90 -8.12 23.75 1.69
C ALA A 90 -8.11 24.74 0.51
N ILE A 91 -7.07 24.71 -0.32
CA ILE A 91 -7.00 25.54 -1.54
C ILE A 91 -8.15 25.21 -2.50
N ALA A 92 -8.48 23.93 -2.71
CA ALA A 92 -9.61 23.53 -3.55
C ALA A 92 -10.95 24.08 -3.03
N ARG A 93 -11.12 24.12 -1.71
CA ARG A 93 -12.31 24.67 -1.06
C ARG A 93 -12.39 26.19 -1.21
N ASP A 94 -11.26 26.88 -1.05
CA ASP A 94 -11.19 28.34 -1.22
C ASP A 94 -11.52 28.76 -2.67
N HIS A 95 -11.18 27.90 -3.64
CA HIS A 95 -11.56 28.06 -5.04
C HIS A 95 -13.00 27.60 -5.36
N GLY A 96 -13.71 26.99 -4.41
CA GLY A 96 -15.06 26.47 -4.60
C GLY A 96 -15.14 25.23 -5.50
N VAL A 97 -14.03 24.53 -5.75
CA VAL A 97 -13.96 23.36 -6.64
C VAL A 97 -13.87 22.02 -5.90
N ASP A 98 -13.87 22.02 -4.56
CA ASP A 98 -13.76 20.80 -3.75
C ASP A 98 -14.95 19.84 -3.86
N SER A 99 -16.07 20.29 -4.43
CA SER A 99 -17.26 19.48 -4.74
C SER A 99 -17.34 19.04 -6.21
N GLU A 100 -16.47 19.55 -7.10
CA GLU A 100 -16.41 19.10 -8.49
C GLU A 100 -15.99 17.62 -8.52
N VAL A 101 -16.76 16.77 -9.21
CA VAL A 101 -16.61 15.30 -9.16
C VAL A 101 -15.17 14.84 -9.39
N ALA A 102 -14.43 15.47 -10.30
CA ALA A 102 -13.03 15.11 -10.60
C ALA A 102 -12.08 15.47 -9.45
N VAL A 103 -12.20 16.68 -8.89
CA VAL A 103 -11.35 17.16 -7.78
C VAL A 103 -11.71 16.41 -6.50
N ALA A 104 -13.00 16.28 -6.18
CA ALA A 104 -13.49 15.54 -5.04
C ALA A 104 -13.04 14.07 -5.08
N THR A 105 -13.07 13.43 -6.25
CA THR A 105 -12.57 12.04 -6.40
C THR A 105 -11.05 11.96 -6.12
N ALA A 106 -10.26 12.94 -6.56
CA ALA A 106 -8.84 13.00 -6.22
C ALA A 106 -8.60 13.25 -4.72
N ILE A 107 -9.47 14.04 -4.08
CA ILE A 107 -9.45 14.25 -2.62
C ILE A 107 -9.77 12.94 -1.88
N VAL A 108 -10.77 12.17 -2.33
CA VAL A 108 -11.11 10.84 -1.78
C VAL A 108 -9.91 9.89 -1.85
N ASP A 109 -9.28 9.79 -3.02
CA ASP A 109 -8.11 8.92 -3.22
C ASP A 109 -6.92 9.35 -2.34
N MET A 110 -6.66 10.66 -2.25
CA MET A 110 -5.61 11.21 -1.41
C MET A 110 -5.82 10.89 0.07
N TYR A 111 -7.01 11.15 0.62
CA TYR A 111 -7.29 10.85 2.02
C TYR A 111 -7.26 9.34 2.30
N SER A 112 -7.79 8.53 1.39
CA SER A 112 -7.72 7.07 1.49
C SER A 112 -6.27 6.58 1.58
N LYS A 113 -5.42 6.96 0.62
CA LYS A 113 -3.99 6.56 0.60
C LYS A 113 -3.17 7.18 1.74
N CYS A 114 -3.65 8.24 2.37
CA CYS A 114 -3.06 8.81 3.60
C CYS A 114 -3.61 8.18 4.90
N GLY A 115 -4.46 7.15 4.83
CA GLY A 115 -5.01 6.47 6.01
C GLY A 115 -6.08 7.26 6.76
N CYS A 116 -6.72 8.22 6.10
CA CYS A 116 -7.75 9.12 6.64
C CYS A 116 -9.10 8.81 5.98
N LEU A 117 -9.63 7.62 6.25
CA LEU A 117 -10.84 7.13 5.61
C LEU A 117 -12.07 7.99 5.90
N ASP A 118 -12.16 8.56 7.11
CA ASP A 118 -13.31 9.36 7.53
C ASP A 118 -13.38 10.65 6.70
N GLU A 119 -12.26 11.36 6.51
CA GLU A 119 -12.19 12.51 5.61
C GLU A 119 -12.43 12.15 4.13
N ALA A 120 -12.05 10.94 3.70
CA ALA A 120 -12.37 10.45 2.35
C ALA A 120 -13.89 10.26 2.18
N VAL A 121 -14.58 9.72 3.18
CA VAL A 121 -16.04 9.54 3.17
C VAL A 121 -16.76 10.88 3.15
N GLU A 122 -16.27 11.86 3.92
CA GLU A 122 -16.81 13.22 3.90
C GLU A 122 -16.65 13.89 2.54
N ALA A 123 -15.47 13.79 1.92
CA ALA A 123 -15.23 14.34 0.58
C ALA A 123 -16.13 13.68 -0.48
N PHE A 124 -16.32 12.35 -0.39
CA PHE A 124 -17.23 11.62 -1.26
C PHE A 124 -18.68 12.11 -1.09
N ALA A 125 -19.15 12.26 0.15
CA ALA A 125 -20.51 12.69 0.44
C ALA A 125 -20.85 14.11 -0.05
N ARG A 126 -19.83 14.94 -0.31
CA ARG A 126 -20.00 16.31 -0.84
C ARG A 126 -20.17 16.37 -2.36
N ILE A 127 -20.00 15.25 -3.07
CA ILE A 127 -20.21 15.20 -4.52
C ILE A 127 -21.72 15.17 -4.79
N GLU A 128 -22.25 16.22 -5.44
CA GLU A 128 -23.68 16.30 -5.75
C GLU A 128 -24.12 15.26 -6.78
N ARG A 129 -23.27 15.02 -7.79
CA ARG A 129 -23.53 14.08 -8.87
C ARG A 129 -22.34 13.16 -9.06
N HIS A 130 -22.47 11.96 -8.50
CA HIS A 130 -21.49 10.91 -8.68
C HIS A 130 -21.43 10.42 -10.12
N ASP A 131 -20.24 10.00 -10.53
CA ASP A 131 -20.00 9.18 -11.71
C ASP A 131 -19.40 7.82 -11.32
N THR A 132 -19.21 6.94 -12.29
CA THR A 132 -18.61 5.61 -12.07
C THR A 132 -17.22 5.69 -11.42
N VAL A 133 -16.44 6.74 -11.68
CA VAL A 133 -15.07 6.89 -11.16
C VAL A 133 -15.12 7.21 -9.66
N SER A 134 -15.94 8.17 -9.25
CA SER A 134 -16.13 8.52 -7.84
C SER A 134 -16.65 7.34 -7.00
N TRP A 135 -17.63 6.58 -7.51
CA TRP A 135 -18.12 5.35 -6.86
C TRP A 135 -17.02 4.31 -6.71
N THR A 136 -16.22 4.10 -7.77
CA THR A 136 -15.13 3.14 -7.76
C THR A 136 -14.01 3.56 -6.80
N ALA A 137 -13.71 4.86 -6.68
CA ALA A 137 -12.73 5.38 -5.73
C ALA A 137 -13.13 5.13 -4.27
N MET A 138 -14.40 5.39 -3.91
CA MET A 138 -14.90 5.11 -2.56
C MET A 138 -14.94 3.61 -2.25
N LEU A 139 -15.33 2.77 -3.23
CA LEU A 139 -15.27 1.32 -3.10
C LEU A 139 -13.83 0.83 -2.88
N ALA A 140 -12.88 1.35 -3.66
CA ALA A 140 -11.45 1.05 -3.51
C ALA A 140 -10.93 1.41 -2.12
N ALA A 141 -11.31 2.58 -1.60
CA ALA A 141 -10.94 3.02 -0.27
C ALA A 141 -11.45 2.07 0.82
N PHE A 142 -12.73 1.66 0.76
CA PHE A 142 -13.25 0.68 1.72
C PHE A 142 -12.57 -0.69 1.61
N ALA A 143 -12.29 -1.16 0.40
CA ALA A 143 -11.59 -2.42 0.15
C ALA A 143 -10.16 -2.40 0.72
N GLN A 144 -9.40 -1.34 0.44
CA GLN A 144 -8.03 -1.15 0.95
C GLN A 144 -8.00 -1.06 2.48
N HIS A 145 -9.05 -0.51 3.11
CA HIS A 145 -9.13 -0.35 4.55
C HIS A 145 -9.75 -1.54 5.31
N GLY A 146 -10.09 -2.63 4.61
CA GLY A 146 -10.64 -3.83 5.21
C GLY A 146 -12.12 -3.74 5.60
N HIS A 147 -12.83 -2.71 5.13
CA HIS A 147 -14.26 -2.51 5.38
C HIS A 147 -15.11 -3.09 4.25
N ILE A 148 -15.07 -4.41 4.08
CA ILE A 148 -15.75 -5.09 2.97
C ILE A 148 -17.25 -4.80 2.92
N ASP A 149 -17.94 -4.79 4.07
CA ASP A 149 -19.38 -4.56 4.11
C ASP A 149 -19.74 -3.19 3.54
N ARG A 150 -18.91 -2.17 3.82
CA ARG A 150 -19.06 -0.82 3.27
C ARG A 150 -18.72 -0.80 1.77
N ALA A 151 -17.73 -1.56 1.33
CA ALA A 151 -17.40 -1.69 -0.10
C ALA A 151 -18.56 -2.34 -0.89
N LEU A 152 -19.16 -3.41 -0.36
CA LEU A 152 -20.29 -4.09 -0.98
C LEU A 152 -21.55 -3.22 -0.98
N ALA A 153 -21.84 -2.50 0.12
CA ALA A 153 -22.93 -1.53 0.16
C ALA A 153 -22.72 -0.38 -0.84
N THR A 154 -21.48 0.08 -1.02
CA THR A 154 -21.13 1.10 -2.01
C THR A 154 -21.37 0.59 -3.43
N PHE A 155 -21.01 -0.65 -3.73
CA PHE A 155 -21.30 -1.31 -5.01
C PHE A 155 -22.81 -1.42 -5.29
N GLN A 156 -23.60 -1.82 -4.29
CA GLN A 156 -25.06 -1.91 -4.41
C GLN A 156 -25.67 -0.53 -4.70
N ARG A 157 -25.30 0.50 -3.93
CA ARG A 157 -25.78 1.88 -4.14
C ARG A 157 -25.39 2.42 -5.52
N MET A 158 -24.18 2.14 -6.00
CA MET A 158 -23.74 2.47 -7.35
C MET A 158 -24.70 1.88 -8.41
N GLN A 159 -25.09 0.61 -8.26
CA GLN A 159 -26.03 -0.06 -9.17
C GLN A 159 -27.45 0.53 -9.08
N GLU A 160 -27.94 0.80 -7.86
CA GLU A 160 -29.26 1.38 -7.61
C GLU A 160 -29.41 2.78 -8.25
N GLN A 161 -28.32 3.55 -8.28
CA GLN A 161 -28.27 4.85 -8.96
C GLN A 161 -28.02 4.74 -10.47
N GLY A 162 -28.03 3.54 -11.04
CA GLY A 162 -27.93 3.30 -12.48
C GLY A 162 -26.52 3.38 -13.04
N HIS A 163 -25.48 3.48 -12.21
CA HIS A 163 -24.09 3.46 -12.66
C HIS A 163 -23.64 2.04 -12.95
N LYS A 164 -23.05 1.83 -14.13
CA LYS A 164 -22.49 0.54 -14.50
C LYS A 164 -21.09 0.38 -13.89
N PRO A 165 -20.83 -0.71 -13.15
CA PRO A 165 -19.50 -1.14 -12.77
C PRO A 165 -18.59 -1.23 -13.99
N ASN A 166 -17.33 -0.88 -13.81
CA ASN A 166 -16.31 -1.05 -14.83
C ASN A 166 -15.30 -2.11 -14.38
N TYR A 167 -14.30 -2.33 -15.24
CA TYR A 167 -13.18 -3.21 -14.99
C TYR A 167 -12.52 -2.97 -13.61
N VAL A 168 -12.27 -1.71 -13.24
CA VAL A 168 -11.58 -1.34 -11.98
C VAL A 168 -12.48 -1.64 -10.78
N THR A 169 -13.80 -1.47 -10.90
CA THR A 169 -14.76 -1.83 -9.86
C THR A 169 -14.62 -3.30 -9.44
N PHE A 170 -14.48 -4.22 -10.40
CA PHE A 170 -14.35 -5.65 -10.10
C PHE A 170 -13.00 -6.03 -9.51
N VAL A 171 -11.89 -5.41 -9.93
CA VAL A 171 -10.59 -5.57 -9.28
C VAL A 171 -10.70 -5.26 -7.78
N HIS A 172 -11.35 -4.15 -7.41
CA HIS A 172 -11.48 -3.77 -6.00
C HIS A 172 -12.45 -4.66 -5.22
N LEU A 173 -13.54 -5.15 -5.82
CA LEU A 173 -14.41 -6.14 -5.19
C LEU A 173 -13.67 -7.46 -4.90
N LEU A 174 -12.93 -7.98 -5.87
CA LEU A 174 -12.15 -9.20 -5.71
C LEU A 174 -11.02 -9.02 -4.68
N SER A 175 -10.34 -7.88 -4.70
CA SER A 175 -9.35 -7.53 -3.69
C SER A 175 -9.98 -7.47 -2.30
N ALA A 176 -11.15 -6.84 -2.14
CA ALA A 176 -11.85 -6.82 -0.86
C ALA A 176 -12.15 -8.25 -0.37
N CYS A 177 -12.64 -9.12 -1.25
CA CYS A 177 -12.90 -10.53 -0.93
C CYS A 177 -11.63 -11.24 -0.46
N SER A 178 -10.50 -11.04 -1.16
CA SER A 178 -9.18 -11.55 -0.75
C SER A 178 -8.77 -11.09 0.65
N HIS A 179 -9.10 -9.85 1.02
CA HIS A 179 -8.71 -9.29 2.32
C HIS A 179 -9.46 -9.91 3.51
N LYS A 180 -10.60 -10.57 3.25
CA LYS A 180 -11.48 -11.16 4.27
C LYS A 180 -11.66 -12.68 4.10
N GLY A 181 -11.05 -13.28 3.08
CA GLY A 181 -11.21 -14.69 2.78
C GLY A 181 -12.61 -15.08 2.29
N LEU A 182 -13.34 -14.13 1.69
CA LEU A 182 -14.68 -14.39 1.16
C LEU A 182 -14.61 -15.08 -0.20
N VAL A 183 -14.29 -16.38 -0.18
CA VAL A 183 -14.01 -17.16 -1.39
C VAL A 183 -15.24 -17.26 -2.30
N GLU A 184 -16.41 -17.56 -1.75
CA GLU A 184 -17.64 -17.72 -2.54
C GLU A 184 -18.09 -16.41 -3.18
N GLU A 185 -18.01 -15.30 -2.44
CA GLU A 185 -18.27 -13.97 -2.97
C GLU A 185 -17.27 -13.59 -4.07
N GLY A 186 -15.98 -13.91 -3.89
CA GLY A 186 -14.95 -13.69 -4.90
C GLY A 186 -15.27 -14.43 -6.21
N ARG A 187 -15.60 -15.72 -6.13
CA ARG A 187 -16.03 -16.51 -7.30
C ARG A 187 -17.27 -15.90 -7.96
N LYS A 188 -18.28 -15.57 -7.15
CA LYS A 188 -19.51 -14.93 -7.63
C LYS A 188 -19.23 -13.62 -8.38
N TYR A 189 -18.38 -12.74 -7.86
CA TYR A 189 -18.05 -11.48 -8.53
C TYR A 189 -17.22 -11.68 -9.80
N PHE A 190 -16.31 -12.65 -9.81
CA PHE A 190 -15.53 -13.03 -10.99
C PHE A 190 -16.41 -13.59 -12.12
N ASP A 191 -17.46 -14.33 -11.79
CA ASP A 191 -18.43 -14.80 -12.79
C ASP A 191 -19.36 -13.67 -13.23
N LEU A 192 -19.84 -12.86 -12.27
CA LEU A 192 -20.78 -11.76 -12.52
C LEU A 192 -20.23 -10.72 -13.50
N MET A 193 -18.93 -10.39 -13.43
CA MET A 193 -18.32 -9.40 -14.33
C MET A 193 -18.47 -9.80 -15.80
N THR A 194 -18.32 -11.09 -16.10
CA THR A 194 -18.45 -11.59 -17.48
C THR A 194 -19.92 -11.79 -17.83
N ALA A 195 -20.66 -12.52 -16.99
CA ALA A 195 -22.01 -12.97 -17.30
C ALA A 195 -23.03 -11.84 -17.40
N ARG A 196 -22.91 -10.81 -16.56
CA ARG A 196 -23.88 -9.69 -16.52
C ARG A 196 -23.36 -8.42 -17.15
N TYR A 197 -22.06 -8.14 -17.01
CA TYR A 197 -21.48 -6.87 -17.45
C TYR A 197 -20.66 -6.97 -18.74
N GLY A 198 -20.41 -8.18 -19.25
CA GLY A 198 -19.61 -8.38 -20.46
C GLY A 198 -18.16 -7.90 -20.32
N ILE A 199 -17.65 -7.80 -19.09
CA ILE A 199 -16.29 -7.36 -18.79
C ILE A 199 -15.41 -8.61 -18.78
N ALA A 200 -14.48 -8.70 -19.73
CA ALA A 200 -13.53 -9.81 -19.78
C ALA A 200 -12.51 -9.69 -18.64
N PRO A 201 -12.25 -10.76 -17.86
CA PRO A 201 -11.21 -10.76 -16.86
C PRO A 201 -9.82 -10.66 -17.50
N ASP A 202 -8.92 -9.93 -16.85
CA ASP A 202 -7.52 -9.78 -17.27
C ASP A 202 -6.56 -10.21 -16.15
N ALA A 203 -5.26 -10.02 -16.37
CA ALA A 203 -4.23 -10.37 -15.40
C ALA A 203 -4.47 -9.82 -13.98
N GLN A 204 -5.05 -8.62 -13.79
CA GLN A 204 -5.33 -8.10 -12.44
C GLN A 204 -6.48 -8.85 -11.76
N HIS A 205 -7.55 -9.17 -12.49
CA HIS A 205 -8.67 -9.96 -11.96
C HIS A 205 -8.22 -11.36 -11.54
N TYR A 206 -7.43 -12.02 -12.40
CA TYR A 206 -6.83 -13.32 -12.07
C TYR A 206 -5.87 -13.20 -10.88
N ALA A 207 -5.08 -12.13 -10.77
CA ALA A 207 -4.20 -11.89 -9.62
C ALA A 207 -4.97 -11.84 -8.30
N CYS A 208 -6.10 -11.13 -8.26
CA CYS A 208 -6.95 -11.07 -7.07
C CYS A 208 -7.53 -12.46 -6.70
N MET A 209 -7.93 -13.26 -7.69
CA MET A 209 -8.43 -14.61 -7.44
C MET A 209 -7.34 -15.56 -6.93
N VAL A 210 -6.14 -15.51 -7.51
CA VAL A 210 -5.00 -16.32 -7.04
C VAL A 210 -4.62 -15.93 -5.61
N ASP A 211 -4.60 -14.64 -5.28
CA ASP A 211 -4.33 -14.16 -3.92
C ASP A 211 -5.42 -14.61 -2.94
N LEU A 212 -6.71 -14.48 -3.30
CA LEU A 212 -7.85 -14.95 -2.49
C LEU A 212 -7.80 -16.46 -2.22
N LEU A 213 -7.70 -17.27 -3.27
CA LEU A 213 -7.69 -18.73 -3.17
C LEU A 213 -6.44 -19.24 -2.46
N GLY A 214 -5.28 -18.65 -2.77
CA GLY A 214 -4.02 -18.98 -2.14
C GLY A 214 -4.04 -18.70 -0.63
N ARG A 215 -4.59 -17.57 -0.20
CA ARG A 215 -4.75 -17.24 1.24
C ARG A 215 -5.75 -18.13 1.97
N ALA A 216 -6.76 -18.63 1.26
CA ALA A 216 -7.76 -19.52 1.82
C ALA A 216 -7.36 -21.00 1.79
N GLY A 217 -6.21 -21.33 1.18
CA GLY A 217 -5.66 -22.69 1.13
C GLY A 217 -6.15 -23.53 -0.05
N TYR A 218 -6.91 -22.96 -0.97
CA TYR A 218 -7.34 -23.62 -2.22
C TYR A 218 -6.21 -23.57 -3.27
N LEU A 219 -5.06 -24.19 -2.95
CA LEU A 219 -3.83 -24.05 -3.74
C LEU A 219 -3.94 -24.63 -5.16
N ASP A 220 -4.66 -25.74 -5.33
CA ASP A 220 -4.88 -26.35 -6.65
C ASP A 220 -5.68 -25.40 -7.55
N GLU A 221 -6.80 -24.86 -7.04
CA GLU A 221 -7.63 -23.89 -7.77
C GLU A 221 -6.86 -22.60 -8.05
N ALA A 222 -6.02 -22.14 -7.10
CA ALA A 222 -5.17 -20.98 -7.31
C ALA A 222 -4.14 -21.20 -8.44
N GLU A 223 -3.54 -22.39 -8.52
CA GLU A 223 -2.63 -22.75 -9.63
C GLU A 223 -3.40 -22.85 -10.96
N ASP A 224 -4.63 -23.36 -10.96
CA ASP A 224 -5.50 -23.39 -12.14
C ASP A 224 -5.88 -21.99 -12.64
N PHE A 225 -6.18 -21.05 -11.75
CA PHE A 225 -6.39 -19.64 -12.14
C PHE A 225 -5.11 -19.02 -12.70
N LEU A 226 -3.95 -19.29 -12.11
CA LEU A 226 -2.66 -18.83 -12.63
C LEU A 226 -2.41 -19.35 -14.05
N ASN A 227 -2.73 -20.62 -14.31
CA ASN A 227 -2.51 -21.26 -15.61
C ASN A 227 -3.51 -20.80 -16.70
N ARG A 228 -4.73 -20.42 -16.31
CA ARG A 228 -5.75 -19.87 -17.23
C ARG A 228 -5.61 -18.38 -17.51
N MET A 229 -4.74 -17.68 -16.76
CA MET A 229 -4.54 -16.24 -16.91
C MET A 229 -4.11 -15.89 -18.35
N PRO A 230 -4.68 -14.83 -18.96
CA PRO A 230 -4.24 -14.36 -20.26
C PRO A 230 -2.83 -13.75 -20.17
N GLY A 231 -1.93 -14.20 -21.05
CA GLY A 231 -0.56 -13.72 -21.11
C GLY A 231 0.38 -14.38 -20.08
N ALA A 232 1.63 -13.92 -20.04
CA ALA A 232 2.60 -14.42 -19.08
C ALA A 232 2.25 -13.90 -17.66
N PRO A 233 2.26 -14.76 -16.62
CA PRO A 233 1.96 -14.32 -15.26
C PRO A 233 2.92 -13.23 -14.78
N HIS A 234 2.37 -12.13 -14.30
CA HIS A 234 3.16 -11.09 -13.67
C HIS A 234 3.79 -11.58 -12.36
N ALA A 235 4.96 -11.03 -12.02
CA ALA A 235 5.69 -11.37 -10.80
C ALA A 235 4.79 -11.31 -9.54
N ALA A 236 3.90 -10.33 -9.44
CA ALA A 236 2.98 -10.17 -8.31
C ALA A 236 2.07 -11.38 -8.05
N VAL A 237 1.61 -12.06 -9.10
CA VAL A 237 0.71 -13.22 -8.97
C VAL A 237 1.49 -14.44 -8.49
N LEU A 238 2.66 -14.69 -9.09
CA LEU A 238 3.57 -15.75 -8.68
C LEU A 238 4.04 -15.54 -7.22
N LYS A 239 4.32 -14.29 -6.84
CA LYS A 239 4.63 -13.89 -5.45
C LYS A 239 3.51 -14.29 -4.48
N SER A 240 2.26 -14.05 -4.87
CA SER A 240 1.08 -14.37 -4.04
C SER A 240 0.93 -15.87 -3.83
N LEU A 241 0.99 -16.66 -4.91
CA LEU A 241 0.91 -18.12 -4.84
C LEU A 241 2.11 -18.74 -4.10
N LEU A 242 3.32 -18.23 -4.34
CA LEU A 242 4.54 -18.69 -3.65
C LEU A 242 4.47 -18.40 -2.14
N SER A 243 3.94 -17.24 -1.75
CA SER A 243 3.68 -16.92 -0.34
C SER A 243 2.65 -17.88 0.27
N ALA A 244 1.60 -18.24 -0.47
CA ALA A 244 0.60 -19.21 -0.02
C ALA A 244 1.21 -20.60 0.18
N CYS A 245 2.04 -21.07 -0.78
CA CYS A 245 2.76 -22.34 -0.67
C CYS A 245 3.62 -22.38 0.60
N ARG A 246 4.31 -21.29 0.94
CA ARG A 246 5.05 -21.18 2.20
C ARG A 246 4.12 -21.29 3.42
N SER A 247 3.01 -20.56 3.45
CA SER A 247 2.08 -20.56 4.59
C SER A 247 1.45 -21.93 4.84
N TYR A 248 1.14 -22.66 3.77
CA TYR A 248 0.54 -24.00 3.82
C TYR A 248 1.56 -25.15 3.75
N LYS A 249 2.87 -24.83 3.79
CA LYS A 249 3.98 -25.78 3.74
C LYS A 249 3.96 -26.70 2.49
N ASP A 250 3.46 -26.21 1.37
CA ASP A 250 3.48 -26.93 0.09
C ASP A 250 4.83 -26.73 -0.61
N VAL A 251 5.77 -27.63 -0.29
CA VAL A 251 7.15 -27.55 -0.76
C VAL A 251 7.24 -27.76 -2.27
N ASP A 252 6.50 -28.72 -2.82
CA ASP A 252 6.63 -29.11 -4.21
C ASP A 252 6.13 -28.02 -5.16
N ARG A 253 4.95 -27.43 -4.89
CA ARG A 253 4.45 -26.29 -5.67
C ARG A 253 5.31 -25.05 -5.45
N GLY A 254 5.70 -24.80 -4.21
CA GLY A 254 6.59 -23.68 -3.87
C GLY A 254 7.91 -23.70 -4.64
N GLU A 255 8.52 -24.88 -4.76
CA GLU A 255 9.76 -25.07 -5.52
C GLU A 255 9.58 -24.82 -7.02
N ARG A 256 8.50 -25.35 -7.63
CA ARG A 256 8.20 -25.13 -9.06
C ARG A 256 8.00 -23.64 -9.36
N ILE A 257 7.17 -22.96 -8.57
CA ILE A 257 6.87 -21.54 -8.76
C ILE A 257 8.10 -20.68 -8.56
N ALA A 258 8.89 -20.94 -7.51
CA ALA A 258 10.12 -20.19 -7.26
C ALA A 258 11.15 -20.36 -8.38
N LYS A 259 11.36 -21.58 -8.89
CA LYS A 259 12.25 -21.83 -10.04
C LYS A 259 11.83 -21.05 -11.28
N ARG A 260 10.53 -21.09 -11.62
CA ARG A 260 9.97 -20.29 -12.72
C ARG A 260 10.21 -18.79 -12.53
N MET A 261 10.08 -18.28 -11.29
CA MET A 261 10.37 -16.89 -10.99
C MET A 261 11.86 -16.55 -11.12
N LEU A 262 12.76 -17.44 -10.70
CA LEU A 262 14.22 -17.22 -10.80
C LEU A 262 14.75 -17.22 -12.23
N GLU A 263 14.01 -17.83 -13.17
CA GLU A 263 14.28 -17.78 -14.61
C GLU A 263 13.82 -16.45 -15.23
N SER A 264 12.68 -15.91 -14.79
CA SER A 264 12.05 -14.72 -15.40
C SER A 264 12.37 -13.39 -14.69
N PHE A 265 12.65 -13.44 -13.38
CA PHE A 265 12.80 -12.29 -12.46
C PHE A 265 14.04 -12.52 -11.57
N TRP A 266 15.18 -12.76 -12.20
CA TRP A 266 16.42 -13.15 -11.53
C TRP A 266 17.03 -12.06 -10.64
N ASP A 267 16.66 -10.81 -10.85
CA ASP A 267 17.14 -9.63 -10.14
C ASP A 267 16.29 -9.27 -8.92
N GLU A 268 15.12 -9.91 -8.74
CA GLU A 268 14.27 -9.70 -7.58
C GLU A 268 14.69 -10.55 -6.37
N SER A 269 14.67 -9.97 -5.17
CA SER A 269 15.08 -10.68 -3.94
C SER A 269 14.06 -11.69 -3.40
N MET A 270 12.76 -11.47 -3.66
CA MET A 270 11.68 -12.24 -3.04
C MET A 270 11.73 -13.75 -3.37
N PRO A 271 11.91 -14.20 -4.62
CA PRO A 271 11.94 -15.63 -4.96
C PRO A 271 13.04 -16.38 -4.21
N TYR A 272 14.23 -15.78 -4.08
CA TYR A 272 15.35 -16.35 -3.31
C TYR A 272 15.00 -16.52 -1.84
N VAL A 273 14.47 -15.45 -1.23
CA VAL A 273 14.15 -15.43 0.20
C VAL A 273 13.06 -16.45 0.53
N VAL A 274 12.00 -16.52 -0.28
CA VAL A 274 10.89 -17.46 -0.02
C VAL A 274 11.30 -18.90 -0.31
N LEU A 275 12.04 -19.17 -1.39
CA LEU A 275 12.52 -20.53 -1.68
C LEU A 275 13.48 -21.04 -0.61
N ALA A 276 14.43 -20.21 -0.17
CA ALA A 276 15.32 -20.58 0.94
C ALA A 276 14.54 -20.82 2.24
N SER A 277 13.47 -20.07 2.49
CA SER A 277 12.57 -20.30 3.63
C SER A 277 11.82 -21.63 3.52
N ILE A 278 11.29 -21.96 2.33
CA ILE A 278 10.57 -23.22 2.07
C ILE A 278 11.52 -24.41 2.28
N TYR A 279 12.73 -24.35 1.74
CA TYR A 279 13.73 -25.40 1.93
C TYR A 279 14.08 -25.61 3.41
N ARG A 280 14.22 -24.54 4.20
CA ARG A 280 14.46 -24.66 5.64
C ARG A 280 13.30 -25.29 6.40
N ALA A 281 12.08 -24.87 6.08
CA ALA A 281 10.88 -25.46 6.67
C ALA A 281 10.77 -26.97 6.36
N ALA A 282 11.32 -27.39 5.21
CA ALA A 282 11.42 -28.79 4.79
C ALA A 282 12.68 -29.53 5.31
N GLY A 283 13.53 -28.89 6.12
CA GLY A 283 14.80 -29.48 6.59
C GLY A 283 15.93 -29.59 5.55
N LYS A 284 15.75 -29.01 4.35
CA LYS A 284 16.71 -28.98 3.25
C LYS A 284 17.71 -27.83 3.41
N TRP A 285 18.58 -27.92 4.42
CA TRP A 285 19.47 -26.82 4.83
C TRP A 285 20.53 -26.45 3.78
N GLU A 286 21.07 -27.44 3.05
CA GLU A 286 22.08 -27.21 2.02
C GLU A 286 21.51 -26.50 0.80
N GLU A 287 20.30 -26.87 0.37
CA GLU A 287 19.54 -26.22 -0.69
C GLU A 287 19.25 -24.77 -0.32
N ALA A 288 18.81 -24.52 0.92
CA ALA A 288 18.58 -23.18 1.41
C ALA A 288 19.87 -22.32 1.42
N ALA A 289 21.00 -22.91 1.79
CA ALA A 289 22.30 -22.24 1.73
C ALA A 289 22.70 -21.95 0.27
N ARG A 290 22.53 -22.90 -0.65
CA ARG A 290 22.79 -22.74 -2.09
C ARG A 290 21.99 -21.59 -2.70
N ILE A 291 20.69 -21.48 -2.39
CA ILE A 291 19.85 -20.37 -2.88
C ILE A 291 20.33 -19.01 -2.34
N ARG A 292 20.75 -18.93 -1.07
CA ARG A 292 21.32 -17.69 -0.51
C ARG A 292 22.64 -17.31 -1.18
N SER A 293 23.52 -18.28 -1.43
CA SER A 293 24.77 -18.04 -2.16
C SER A 293 24.51 -17.54 -3.58
N LEU A 294 23.54 -18.14 -4.28
CA LEU A 294 23.14 -17.72 -5.63
C LEU A 294 22.59 -16.28 -5.65
N MET A 295 21.82 -15.88 -4.63
CA MET A 295 21.32 -14.51 -4.48
C MET A 295 22.49 -13.51 -4.38
N VAL A 296 23.51 -13.84 -3.59
CA VAL A 296 24.72 -13.00 -3.41
C VAL A 296 25.56 -12.96 -4.69
N GLU A 297 25.76 -14.11 -5.33
CA GLU A 297 26.52 -14.23 -6.59
C GLU A 297 25.92 -13.36 -7.70
N ARG A 298 24.59 -13.30 -7.80
CA ARG A 298 23.87 -12.45 -8.75
C ARG A 298 23.77 -10.98 -8.33
N GLY A 299 24.37 -10.60 -7.21
CA GLY A 299 24.35 -9.22 -6.69
C GLY A 299 22.99 -8.76 -6.17
N VAL A 300 22.05 -9.68 -5.97
CA VAL A 300 20.68 -9.35 -5.52
C VAL A 300 20.70 -9.06 -4.02
N ARG A 301 20.21 -7.89 -3.64
CA ARG A 301 20.10 -7.48 -2.22
C ARG A 301 18.65 -7.52 -1.77
N LYS A 302 18.44 -7.96 -0.53
CA LYS A 302 17.12 -7.88 0.12
C LYS A 302 16.87 -6.44 0.53
N ASP A 303 15.72 -5.90 0.13
CA ASP A 303 15.27 -4.61 0.64
C ASP A 303 15.00 -4.70 2.15
N PRO A 304 15.59 -3.81 2.97
CA PRO A 304 15.28 -3.79 4.39
C PRO A 304 13.83 -3.35 4.58
N GLY A 305 13.15 -3.96 5.56
CA GLY A 305 11.84 -3.49 5.99
C GLY A 305 11.98 -2.15 6.69
N ARG A 306 11.31 -1.13 6.17
CA ARG A 306 11.31 0.24 6.68
C ARG A 306 9.91 0.65 7.05
N SER A 307 9.76 1.25 8.22
CA SER A 307 8.51 1.84 8.67
C SER A 307 8.67 3.33 8.80
N ALA A 308 7.77 4.10 8.19
CA ALA A 308 7.76 5.55 8.22
C ALA A 308 6.56 6.07 9.00
N ILE A 309 6.75 7.19 9.71
CA ILE A 309 5.71 7.91 10.44
C ILE A 309 5.90 9.42 10.24
N GLU A 310 4.80 10.14 10.01
CA GLU A 310 4.80 11.60 9.91
C GLU A 310 4.42 12.22 11.26
N VAL A 311 5.28 13.08 11.80
CA VAL A 311 5.02 13.88 13.01
C VAL A 311 5.38 15.33 12.73
N GLU A 312 4.43 16.24 12.98
CA GLU A 312 4.57 17.69 12.75
C GLU A 312 5.03 18.07 11.31
N GLY A 313 4.67 17.26 10.32
CA GLY A 313 5.08 17.45 8.91
C GLY A 313 6.50 17.01 8.59
N ARG A 314 7.15 16.25 9.48
CA ARG A 314 8.43 15.59 9.22
C ARG A 314 8.22 14.08 9.19
N VAL A 315 8.79 13.44 8.18
CA VAL A 315 8.76 11.98 8.05
C VAL A 315 9.99 11.38 8.74
N PHE A 316 9.75 10.45 9.66
CA PHE A 316 10.77 9.70 10.36
C PHE A 316 10.73 8.25 9.87
N GLU A 317 11.88 7.71 9.47
CA GLU A 317 12.01 6.33 9.00
C GLU A 317 12.75 5.48 10.04
N PHE A 318 12.28 4.25 10.23
CA PHE A 318 12.86 3.27 11.13
C PHE A 318 13.21 2.00 10.37
N VAL A 319 14.40 1.48 10.64
CA VAL A 319 14.89 0.18 10.15
C VAL A 319 15.33 -0.64 11.36
N ALA A 320 14.97 -1.93 11.39
CA ALA A 320 15.38 -2.81 12.48
C ALA A 320 16.91 -2.86 12.58
N GLY A 321 17.45 -2.64 13.79
CA GLY A 321 18.89 -2.59 14.05
C GLY A 321 19.57 -1.23 13.79
N ASP A 322 18.87 -0.24 13.22
CA ASP A 322 19.39 1.11 13.09
C ASP A 322 19.30 1.86 14.42
N MET A 323 20.42 2.39 14.89
CA MET A 323 20.56 3.13 16.15
C MET A 323 20.85 4.62 15.95
N SER A 324 20.81 5.11 14.71
CA SER A 324 21.18 6.49 14.36
C SER A 324 20.17 7.56 14.82
N HIS A 325 18.94 7.16 15.15
CA HIS A 325 17.89 8.08 15.53
C HIS A 325 18.17 8.75 16.89
N VAL A 326 18.04 10.08 16.97
CA VAL A 326 18.37 10.87 18.17
C VAL A 326 17.56 10.47 19.42
N GLN A 327 16.31 10.06 19.25
CA GLN A 327 15.44 9.58 20.33
C GLN A 327 15.46 8.05 20.50
N MET A 328 16.45 7.33 19.96
CA MET A 328 16.45 5.85 20.01
C MET A 328 16.36 5.30 21.44
N ASN A 329 17.06 5.90 22.41
CA ASN A 329 17.00 5.46 23.80
C ASN A 329 15.58 5.56 24.40
N PRO A 330 14.88 6.72 24.35
CA PRO A 330 13.48 6.81 24.74
C PRO A 330 12.55 5.83 24.01
N ILE A 331 12.71 5.66 22.69
CA ILE A 331 11.90 4.73 21.89
C ILE A 331 12.05 3.30 22.41
N ARG A 332 13.28 2.86 22.68
CA ARG A 332 13.54 1.51 23.19
C ARG A 332 12.98 1.30 24.59
N ALA A 333 13.07 2.30 25.46
CA ALA A 333 12.49 2.24 26.79
C ALA A 333 10.96 2.10 26.73
N LYS A 334 10.28 2.91 25.89
CA LYS A 334 8.83 2.78 25.69
C LYS A 334 8.46 1.43 25.10
N LEU A 335 9.27 0.88 24.21
CA LEU A 335 8.99 -0.42 23.62
C LEU A 335 9.19 -1.59 24.59
N GLN A 336 10.12 -1.47 25.54
CA GLN A 336 10.27 -2.43 26.64
C GLN A 336 9.08 -2.38 27.60
N GLU A 337 8.61 -1.19 27.95
CA GLU A 337 7.38 -0.99 28.73
C GLU A 337 6.17 -1.66 28.04
N LEU A 338 5.98 -1.38 26.75
CA LEU A 338 4.93 -2.01 25.95
C LEU A 338 5.08 -3.54 25.89
N SER A 339 6.30 -4.05 25.76
CA SER A 339 6.57 -5.50 25.73
C SER A 339 6.11 -6.19 27.02
N SER A 340 6.42 -5.60 28.18
CA SER A 340 5.96 -6.11 29.47
C SER A 340 4.43 -6.09 29.58
N ALA A 341 3.79 -4.97 29.25
CA ALA A 341 2.33 -4.84 29.27
C ALA A 341 1.63 -5.80 28.29
N MET A 342 2.21 -6.00 27.10
CA MET A 342 1.71 -6.97 26.13
C MET A 342 1.82 -8.41 26.66
N LYS A 343 2.94 -8.78 27.30
CA LYS A 343 3.12 -10.11 27.90
C LYS A 343 2.10 -10.37 29.01
N GLU A 344 1.81 -9.38 29.85
CA GLU A 344 0.74 -9.45 30.87
C GLU A 344 -0.65 -9.63 30.24
N ALA A 345 -0.88 -9.05 29.06
CA ALA A 345 -2.11 -9.24 28.27
C ALA A 345 -2.14 -10.55 27.45
N GLY A 346 -1.16 -11.45 27.63
CA GLY A 346 -1.12 -12.76 26.97
C GLY A 346 -0.41 -12.79 25.61
N TYR A 347 0.37 -11.77 25.27
CA TYR A 347 1.19 -11.77 24.06
C TYR A 347 2.30 -12.82 24.11
N VAL A 348 2.38 -13.62 23.05
CA VAL A 348 3.48 -14.56 22.81
C VAL A 348 4.12 -14.21 21.46
N PRO A 349 5.43 -13.85 21.42
CA PRO A 349 6.11 -13.57 20.17
C PRO A 349 6.12 -14.80 19.25
N ASP A 350 5.82 -14.60 17.96
CA ASP A 350 5.85 -15.69 16.97
C ASP A 350 7.29 -15.93 16.47
N THR A 351 8.08 -16.65 17.25
CA THR A 351 9.50 -16.93 16.95
C THR A 351 9.70 -17.77 15.69
N SER A 352 8.65 -18.43 15.18
CA SER A 352 8.69 -19.17 13.90
C SER A 352 8.94 -18.25 12.70
N LEU A 353 8.65 -16.95 12.83
CA LEU A 353 8.91 -15.94 11.81
C LEU A 353 10.40 -15.55 11.73
N VAL A 354 11.16 -15.81 12.79
CA VAL A 354 12.60 -15.58 12.82
C VAL A 354 13.31 -16.80 12.28
N LEU A 355 13.54 -16.76 10.97
CA LEU A 355 14.34 -17.75 10.26
C LEU A 355 15.84 -17.55 10.55
N HIS A 356 16.29 -17.19 11.75
CA HIS A 356 17.72 -17.26 12.08
C HIS A 356 17.92 -18.41 13.05
N ASP A 357 19.00 -19.16 12.88
CA ASP A 357 19.35 -20.26 13.78
C ASP A 357 20.05 -19.66 15.01
N VAL A 358 19.22 -19.07 15.87
CA VAL A 358 19.60 -18.37 17.10
C VAL A 358 18.72 -18.87 18.24
N ALA A 359 19.14 -18.66 19.49
CA ALA A 359 18.36 -19.04 20.67
C ALA A 359 16.96 -18.39 20.66
N GLU A 360 15.98 -19.01 21.29
CA GLU A 360 14.60 -18.49 21.31
C GLU A 360 14.52 -17.07 21.92
N GLU A 361 15.32 -16.80 22.94
CA GLU A 361 15.42 -15.47 23.54
C GLU A 361 15.95 -14.42 22.55
N GLU A 362 16.89 -14.80 21.67
CA GLU A 362 17.41 -13.92 20.62
C GLU A 362 16.37 -13.69 19.52
N LYS A 363 15.54 -14.69 19.20
CA LYS A 363 14.41 -14.53 18.26
C LYS A 363 13.38 -13.53 18.81
N GLU A 364 13.03 -13.63 20.09
CA GLU A 364 12.14 -12.65 20.73
C GLU A 364 12.70 -11.22 20.65
N GLN A 365 14.00 -11.06 20.89
CA GLN A 365 14.65 -9.75 20.77
C GLN A 365 14.57 -9.21 19.34
N VAL A 366 14.83 -10.03 18.32
CA VAL A 366 14.69 -9.61 16.92
C VAL A 366 13.27 -9.11 16.62
N LEU A 367 12.25 -9.84 17.07
CA LEU A 367 10.84 -9.46 16.89
C LEU A 367 10.46 -8.18 17.63
N LEU A 368 11.04 -7.95 18.82
CA LEU A 368 10.79 -6.74 19.60
C LEU A 368 11.25 -5.51 18.84
N TRP A 369 12.40 -5.55 18.17
CA TRP A 369 13.01 -4.40 17.50
C TRP A 369 12.61 -4.22 16.04
N HIS A 370 11.47 -4.78 15.62
CA HIS A 370 10.92 -4.55 14.29
C HIS A 370 10.59 -3.06 14.06
N SER A 371 10.82 -2.59 12.84
CA SER A 371 10.65 -1.18 12.45
C SER A 371 9.25 -0.62 12.76
N GLU A 372 8.22 -1.45 12.66
CA GLU A 372 6.82 -1.11 12.89
C GLU A 372 6.61 -0.73 14.36
N LYS A 373 7.13 -1.57 15.27
CA LYS A 373 7.06 -1.35 16.72
C LYS A 373 7.87 -0.13 17.13
N LEU A 374 9.04 0.10 16.52
CA LEU A 374 9.83 1.32 16.71
C LEU A 374 9.04 2.57 16.29
N ALA A 375 8.39 2.54 15.12
CA ALA A 375 7.59 3.65 14.62
C ALA A 375 6.37 3.94 15.50
N VAL A 376 5.69 2.89 16.01
CA VAL A 376 4.58 3.05 16.98
C VAL A 376 5.08 3.66 18.29
N ALA A 377 6.17 3.13 18.87
CA ALA A 377 6.73 3.67 20.11
C ALA A 377 7.14 5.15 19.94
N PHE A 378 7.76 5.51 18.81
CA PHE A 378 8.04 6.90 18.48
C PHE A 378 6.76 7.75 18.36
N GLY A 379 5.72 7.22 17.70
CA GLY A 379 4.42 7.89 17.58
C GLY A 379 3.73 8.13 18.91
N LEU A 380 3.79 7.18 19.85
CA LEU A 380 3.25 7.34 21.20
C LEU A 380 3.96 8.44 21.98
N LEU A 381 5.28 8.56 21.81
CA LEU A 381 6.09 9.58 22.50
C LEU A 381 5.92 10.99 21.93
N ASN A 382 5.66 11.11 20.62
CA ASN A 382 5.73 12.39 19.91
C ASN A 382 4.39 12.85 19.31
N THR A 383 3.26 12.22 19.64
CA THR A 383 1.92 12.68 19.19
C THR A 383 0.99 13.00 20.38
N PRO A 384 0.13 14.04 20.30
CA PRO A 384 -0.73 14.42 21.42
C PRO A 384 -1.77 13.35 21.71
N ALA A 385 -1.94 12.94 22.98
CA ALA A 385 -2.88 11.91 23.44
C ALA A 385 -4.26 11.94 22.73
N GLY A 386 -4.84 10.77 22.44
CA GLY A 386 -6.05 10.63 21.61
C GLY A 386 -5.88 10.66 20.06
N SER A 387 -4.85 11.33 19.50
CA SER A 387 -4.62 11.36 18.03
C SER A 387 -4.24 10.00 17.38
N PRO A 388 -4.65 9.68 16.14
CA PRO A 388 -4.25 8.40 15.53
C PRO A 388 -2.75 8.34 15.19
N ILE A 389 -2.10 7.20 15.46
CA ILE A 389 -0.73 6.91 15.00
C ILE A 389 -0.81 6.27 13.62
N ARG A 390 -0.11 6.82 12.63
CA ARG A 390 -0.11 6.29 11.25
C ARG A 390 1.29 5.85 10.87
N VAL A 391 1.45 4.57 10.56
CA VAL A 391 2.73 3.98 10.16
C VAL A 391 2.59 3.38 8.77
N ILE A 392 3.57 3.66 7.91
CA ILE A 392 3.63 3.14 6.54
C ILE A 392 4.80 2.18 6.45
N LYS A 393 4.55 0.98 5.96
CA LYS A 393 5.54 -0.08 5.77
C LYS A 393 5.76 -0.30 4.28
N ASN A 394 7.02 -0.35 3.86
CA ASN A 394 7.40 -0.64 2.46
C ASN A 394 7.23 -2.11 2.04
N LEU A 395 6.88 -2.99 2.98
CA LEU A 395 6.69 -4.43 2.84
C LEU A 395 5.38 -4.82 3.54
N ARG A 396 4.93 -6.07 3.38
CA ARG A 396 3.83 -6.60 4.19
C ARG A 396 4.22 -6.61 5.67
N VAL A 397 3.35 -6.08 6.53
CA VAL A 397 3.53 -6.13 8.00
C VAL A 397 3.49 -7.60 8.44
N CYS A 398 4.46 -8.06 9.24
CA CYS A 398 4.47 -9.45 9.72
C CYS A 398 3.37 -9.72 10.76
N LYS A 399 2.97 -11.00 10.92
CA LYS A 399 1.91 -11.41 11.84
C LYS A 399 2.17 -10.94 13.27
N ASP A 400 3.40 -11.08 13.74
CA ASP A 400 3.82 -10.65 15.06
C ASP A 400 3.64 -9.14 15.30
N CYS A 401 4.05 -8.29 14.35
CA CYS A 401 3.83 -6.84 14.43
C CYS A 401 2.34 -6.48 14.36
N HIS A 402 1.55 -7.21 13.58
CA HIS A 402 0.11 -7.03 13.49
C HIS A 402 -0.57 -7.35 14.83
N ASP A 403 -0.23 -8.49 15.44
CA ASP A 403 -0.79 -8.93 16.72
C ASP A 403 -0.33 -8.01 17.88
N ALA A 404 0.92 -7.55 17.86
CA ALA A 404 1.41 -6.55 18.79
C ALA A 404 0.66 -5.21 18.66
N ALA A 405 0.41 -4.72 17.43
CA ALA A 405 -0.31 -3.47 17.22
C ALA A 405 -1.76 -3.51 17.75
N LYS A 406 -2.44 -4.68 17.65
CA LYS A 406 -3.74 -4.88 18.31
C LYS A 406 -3.62 -4.65 19.81
N LEU A 407 -2.71 -5.35 20.48
CA LEU A 407 -2.56 -5.23 21.94
C LEU A 407 -2.15 -3.83 22.37
N ILE A 408 -1.21 -3.20 21.66
CA ILE A 408 -0.79 -1.82 21.95
C ILE A 408 -1.99 -0.87 21.81
N SER A 409 -2.86 -1.06 20.80
CA SER A 409 -4.06 -0.21 20.64
C SER A 409 -5.01 -0.31 21.84
N ALA A 410 -5.10 -1.49 22.47
CA ALA A 410 -5.91 -1.71 23.68
C ALA A 410 -5.22 -1.16 24.94
N ILE A 411 -3.91 -1.38 25.09
CA ILE A 411 -3.13 -0.93 26.26
C ILE A 411 -3.09 0.61 26.32
N GLU A 412 -2.76 1.24 25.20
CA GLU A 412 -2.59 2.70 25.11
C GLU A 412 -3.91 3.43 24.81
N GLN A 413 -5.01 2.70 24.63
CA GLN A 413 -6.33 3.23 24.25
C GLN A 413 -6.22 4.17 23.05
N ARG A 414 -5.54 3.68 22.00
CA ARG A 414 -5.09 4.52 20.89
C ARG A 414 -5.29 3.86 19.55
N ARG A 415 -5.94 4.58 18.63
CA ARG A 415 -6.08 4.15 17.24
C ARG A 415 -4.70 4.13 16.56
N ILE A 416 -4.31 2.97 16.06
CA ILE A 416 -3.10 2.78 15.26
C ILE A 416 -3.53 2.38 13.86
N VAL A 417 -2.93 2.99 12.83
CA VAL A 417 -3.20 2.67 11.43
C VAL A 417 -1.89 2.26 10.79
N PHE A 418 -1.80 1.00 10.36
CA PHE A 418 -0.71 0.57 9.50
C PHE A 418 -1.16 0.58 8.05
N ARG A 419 -0.31 1.09 7.17
CA ARG A 419 -0.40 0.92 5.72
C ARG A 419 0.75 0.03 5.28
N ASP A 420 0.47 -1.12 4.68
CA ASP A 420 1.51 -1.91 4.00
C ASP A 420 1.51 -1.63 2.49
N LEU A 421 1.97 -2.58 1.66
CA LEU A 421 2.06 -2.43 0.20
C LEU A 421 0.78 -1.84 -0.44
N SER A 422 -0.39 -2.23 0.05
CA SER A 422 -1.67 -1.70 -0.47
C SER A 422 -2.86 -1.85 0.48
N ARG A 423 -2.64 -2.31 1.72
CA ARG A 423 -3.70 -2.55 2.69
C ARG A 423 -3.51 -1.68 3.92
N PHE A 424 -4.63 -1.22 4.46
CA PHE A 424 -4.67 -0.58 5.76
C PHE A 424 -5.22 -1.53 6.82
N HIS A 425 -4.55 -1.51 7.96
CA HIS A 425 -4.95 -2.18 9.17
C HIS A 425 -5.25 -1.10 10.20
N HIS A 426 -6.53 -0.98 10.58
CA HIS A 426 -6.96 -0.08 11.65
C HIS A 426 -7.07 -0.89 12.93
N PHE A 427 -6.18 -0.60 13.88
CA PHE A 427 -6.15 -1.22 15.19
C PHE A 427 -6.79 -0.29 16.20
N GLU A 428 -7.84 -0.78 16.86
CA GLU A 428 -8.57 -0.04 17.87
C GLU A 428 -9.11 -1.02 18.90
N ASN A 429 -8.85 -0.76 20.18
CA ASN A 429 -9.32 -1.58 21.30
C ASN A 429 -9.03 -3.08 21.16
N GLY A 430 -7.87 -3.45 20.61
CA GLY A 430 -7.46 -4.85 20.47
C GLY A 430 -7.96 -5.55 19.21
N VAL A 431 -8.71 -4.85 18.35
CA VAL A 431 -9.28 -5.41 17.12
C VAL A 431 -8.66 -4.74 15.90
N CYS A 432 -8.44 -5.52 14.83
CA CYS A 432 -8.04 -4.98 13.54
C CYS A 432 -9.20 -4.97 12.54
N SER A 433 -9.30 -3.96 11.68
CA SER A 433 -10.27 -3.90 10.57
C SER A 433 -10.24 -5.11 9.63
N CYS A 434 -9.11 -5.84 9.51
CA CYS A 434 -9.05 -7.07 8.72
C CYS A 434 -9.81 -8.25 9.34
N GLY A 435 -10.21 -8.19 10.63
CA GLY A 435 -10.87 -9.31 11.31
C GLY A 435 -9.98 -10.54 11.47
N ASP A 436 -8.69 -10.32 11.68
CA ASP A 436 -7.63 -11.33 11.87
C ASP A 436 -7.37 -12.26 10.67
N TYR A 437 -7.95 -11.93 9.50
CA TYR A 437 -7.57 -12.53 8.22
C TYR A 437 -6.30 -11.85 7.67
N TRP A 438 -5.16 -12.12 8.32
CA TRP A 438 -3.86 -11.49 8.06
C TRP A 438 -3.18 -11.97 6.77
#